data_AF-A0A4Q6EQL4-F1
#
_entry.id   AF-A0A4Q6EQL4-F1
#
_cell.length_a   1.000
_cell.length_b   1.000
_cell.length_c   1.000
_cell.angle_alpha   90.00
_cell.angle_beta   90.00
_cell.angle_gamma   90.00
#
_symmetry.space_group_name_H-M   'P 1'
#
loop_
_entity.id
_entity.type
_entity.pdbx_description
1 polymer ?
#
loop_
_entity_poly.entity_id
_entity_poly.type
_entity_poly.pdbx_seq_one_letter_code
_entity_poly.pdbx_strand_id
1 'polypeptide(L)'
;MALLFTLFATLACFGAENPDPNWHSPWKSLPELLALLSSVPEGEAILAAAKEKDPNFLDHIRKGDASYTESTFARSYSLLDGRENIEFRHEVTLNRRLPLSEAVVDLAHELVHFTEKSMLDPYKPGFELKAFVKRGIEGPGGELVALQGECEVAWALGKKFEFYPPHRLCAPYRKKRKFDLAQARADYYALGRWLRRAPDALTDAVPELTDEPVVFTSSYARKPYPIALTEEFETTKLAACENNRKKYRLIAAQGGAGRAPASDLLNQERRRLKAYQRLYCQPVSEKLGKR
;
A
#
# COMPACT_ATOMS: atom_id res chain seq x y z
N MET A 1 32.85 -66.58 28.56
CA MET A 1 32.77 -65.23 29.16
C MET A 1 33.45 -64.25 28.21
N ALA A 2 32.69 -63.51 27.42
CA ALA A 2 33.19 -62.36 26.65
C ALA A 2 32.10 -61.29 26.69
N LEU A 3 32.28 -60.31 27.58
CA LEU A 3 31.49 -59.08 27.60
C LEU A 3 31.99 -58.19 26.46
N LEU A 4 31.13 -57.90 25.49
CA LEU A 4 31.32 -56.77 24.58
C LEU A 4 30.31 -55.68 24.96
N PHE A 5 30.87 -54.59 25.52
CA PHE A 5 30.19 -53.34 25.82
C PHE A 5 29.61 -52.75 24.53
N THR A 6 28.28 -52.68 24.44
CA THR A 6 27.58 -51.84 23.47
C THR A 6 27.45 -50.44 24.06
N LEU A 7 28.27 -49.52 23.57
CA LEU A 7 28.21 -48.10 23.89
C LEU A 7 26.98 -47.50 23.15
N PHE A 8 25.88 -47.30 23.86
CA PHE A 8 24.77 -46.49 23.36
C PHE A 8 25.18 -45.02 23.37
N ALA A 9 25.52 -44.48 22.21
CA ALA A 9 25.62 -43.05 22.00
C ALA A 9 24.19 -42.47 21.96
N THR A 10 23.72 -41.97 23.10
CA THR A 10 22.54 -41.10 23.17
C THR A 10 22.88 -39.76 22.53
N LEU A 11 22.55 -39.61 21.25
CA LEU A 11 22.40 -38.31 20.59
C LEU A 11 21.26 -37.56 21.30
N ALA A 12 21.59 -36.83 22.36
CA ALA A 12 20.74 -35.78 22.88
C ALA A 12 20.72 -34.66 21.83
N CYS A 13 19.74 -34.71 20.91
CA CYS A 13 19.27 -33.51 20.24
C CYS A 13 18.64 -32.63 21.32
N PHE A 14 19.46 -31.82 21.98
CA PHE A 14 18.98 -30.63 22.65
C PHE A 14 18.46 -29.70 21.55
N GLY A 15 17.19 -29.90 21.17
CA GLY A 15 16.43 -28.86 20.52
C GLY A 15 16.45 -27.69 21.49
N ALA A 16 17.23 -26.67 21.18
CA ALA A 16 17.08 -25.38 21.81
C ALA A 16 15.68 -24.90 21.44
N GLU A 17 14.69 -25.23 22.27
CA GLU A 17 13.43 -24.50 22.32
C GLU A 17 13.82 -23.07 22.60
N ASN A 18 13.90 -22.26 21.54
CA ASN A 18 13.99 -20.83 21.72
C ASN A 18 12.74 -20.45 22.50
N PRO A 19 12.88 -19.90 23.71
CA PRO A 19 11.73 -19.54 24.51
C PRO A 19 10.87 -18.58 23.70
N ASP A 20 9.56 -18.78 23.77
CA ASP A 20 8.59 -17.95 23.08
C ASP A 20 8.87 -16.46 23.35
N PRO A 21 8.87 -15.59 22.33
CA PRO A 21 9.01 -14.16 22.50
C PRO A 21 7.96 -13.59 23.47
N ASN A 22 8.28 -12.49 24.14
CA ASN A 22 7.28 -11.74 24.89
C ASN A 22 6.35 -10.97 23.93
N TRP A 23 5.34 -11.66 23.40
CA TRP A 23 4.41 -11.18 22.37
C TRP A 23 3.62 -9.92 22.73
N HIS A 24 3.48 -9.62 24.02
CA HIS A 24 2.75 -8.47 24.54
C HIS A 24 3.64 -7.26 24.82
N SER A 25 4.96 -7.44 24.81
CA SER A 25 5.91 -6.34 24.99
C SER A 25 5.95 -5.45 23.74
N PRO A 26 6.24 -4.13 23.88
CA PRO A 26 6.54 -3.30 22.73
C PRO A 26 7.75 -3.85 21.96
N TRP A 27 7.68 -3.84 20.64
CA TRP A 27 8.81 -4.24 19.81
C TRP A 27 9.98 -3.25 19.97
N LYS A 28 11.20 -3.78 20.02
CA LYS A 28 12.39 -2.99 20.37
C LYS A 28 13.10 -2.48 19.12
N SER A 29 13.28 -3.34 18.13
CA SER A 29 14.09 -3.03 16.95
C SER A 29 13.57 -3.72 15.68
N LEU A 30 13.94 -3.17 14.52
CA LEU A 30 13.61 -3.78 13.24
C LEU A 30 14.24 -5.18 13.09
N PRO A 31 15.52 -5.43 13.47
CA PRO A 31 16.08 -6.78 13.47
C PRO A 31 15.27 -7.83 14.24
N GLU A 32 14.63 -7.45 15.35
CA GLU A 32 13.73 -8.35 16.10
C GLU A 32 12.50 -8.73 15.26
N LEU A 33 11.86 -7.76 14.61
CA LEU A 33 10.71 -8.02 13.73
C LEU A 33 11.11 -8.89 12.53
N LEU A 34 12.23 -8.56 11.89
CA LEU A 34 12.74 -9.31 10.74
C LEU A 34 13.05 -10.76 11.09
N ALA A 35 13.69 -11.00 12.23
CA ALA A 35 14.03 -12.35 12.69
C ALA A 35 12.77 -13.20 12.95
N LEU A 36 11.71 -12.60 13.49
CA LEU A 36 10.43 -13.30 13.71
C LEU A 36 9.68 -13.54 12.41
N LEU A 37 9.64 -12.53 11.53
CA LEU A 37 8.99 -12.62 10.22
C LEU A 37 9.67 -13.67 9.33
N SER A 38 11.00 -13.68 9.24
CA SER A 38 11.76 -14.69 8.49
C SER A 38 11.74 -16.08 9.13
N SER A 39 11.14 -16.21 10.31
CA SER A 39 11.10 -17.49 11.03
C SER A 39 10.02 -18.43 10.50
N VAL A 40 9.11 -17.92 9.67
CA VAL A 40 8.02 -18.68 9.03
C VAL A 40 8.10 -18.53 7.50
N PRO A 41 7.79 -19.57 6.71
CA PRO A 41 7.91 -19.51 5.24
C PRO A 41 7.14 -18.36 4.59
N GLU A 42 5.94 -18.08 5.08
CA GLU A 42 5.07 -17.01 4.58
C GLU A 42 5.73 -15.63 4.75
N GLY A 43 6.41 -15.39 5.88
CA GLY A 43 7.11 -14.14 6.15
C GLY A 43 8.46 -14.04 5.43
N GLU A 44 9.17 -15.16 5.29
CA GLU A 44 10.39 -15.23 4.47
C GLU A 44 10.12 -14.88 3.00
N ALA A 45 8.99 -15.34 2.45
CA ALA A 45 8.59 -15.01 1.08
C ALA A 45 8.35 -13.49 0.89
N ILE A 46 7.69 -12.84 1.84
CA ILE A 46 7.47 -11.37 1.82
C ILE A 46 8.82 -10.62 1.87
N LEU A 47 9.73 -11.05 2.74
CA LEU A 47 11.06 -10.46 2.85
C LEU A 47 11.90 -10.67 1.58
N ALA A 48 11.80 -11.85 0.95
CA ALA A 48 12.47 -12.13 -0.31
C ALA A 48 11.94 -11.21 -1.42
N ALA A 49 10.63 -11.02 -1.53
CA ALA A 49 10.03 -10.10 -2.49
C ALA A 49 10.45 -8.64 -2.25
N ALA A 50 10.52 -8.19 -0.99
CA ALA A 50 10.99 -6.86 -0.64
C ALA A 50 12.45 -6.64 -1.06
N LYS A 51 13.31 -7.64 -0.80
CA LYS A 51 14.72 -7.62 -1.21
C LYS A 51 14.93 -7.70 -2.72
N GLU A 52 14.08 -8.44 -3.43
CA GLU A 52 14.09 -8.50 -4.89
C GLU A 52 13.72 -7.14 -5.50
N LYS A 53 12.71 -6.47 -4.95
CA LYS A 53 12.32 -5.12 -5.38
C LYS A 53 13.40 -4.08 -5.10
N ASP A 54 13.98 -4.10 -3.91
CA ASP A 54 15.08 -3.22 -3.52
C ASP A 54 16.01 -3.94 -2.52
N PRO A 55 17.26 -4.23 -2.89
CA PRO A 55 18.23 -4.82 -1.97
C PRO A 55 18.45 -4.01 -0.69
N ASN A 56 18.17 -2.70 -0.71
CA ASN A 56 18.29 -1.77 0.42
C ASN A 56 16.92 -1.43 1.04
N PHE A 57 15.89 -2.26 0.87
CA PHE A 57 14.52 -1.93 1.32
C PHE A 57 14.40 -1.53 2.80
N LEU A 58 15.34 -2.00 3.63
CA LEU A 58 15.40 -1.67 5.06
C LEU A 58 15.58 -0.16 5.31
N ASP A 59 16.22 0.57 4.39
CA ASP A 59 16.42 2.03 4.50
C ASP A 59 15.11 2.81 4.34
N HIS A 60 14.07 2.17 3.81
CA HIS A 60 12.73 2.73 3.65
C HIS A 60 11.84 2.50 4.87
N ILE A 61 12.28 1.72 5.87
CA ILE A 61 11.47 1.38 7.04
C ILE A 61 11.78 2.31 8.21
N ARG A 62 10.77 3.00 8.71
CA ARG A 62 10.88 3.96 9.83
C ARG A 62 9.85 3.70 10.92
N LYS A 63 10.12 4.24 12.11
CA LYS A 63 9.18 4.22 13.25
C LYS A 63 8.32 5.47 13.24
N GLY A 64 7.01 5.30 13.40
CA GLY A 64 6.04 6.38 13.50
C GLY A 64 4.96 6.12 14.55
N ASP A 65 3.91 6.94 14.53
CA ASP A 65 2.74 6.82 15.41
C ASP A 65 1.57 6.02 14.81
N ALA A 66 1.66 5.68 13.53
CA ALA A 66 0.74 4.82 12.79
C ALA A 66 1.54 4.01 11.77
N SER A 67 0.93 2.91 11.29
CA SER A 67 1.51 2.08 10.24
C SER A 67 0.88 2.42 8.90
N TYR A 68 1.73 2.66 7.90
CA TYR A 68 1.33 2.92 6.52
C TYR A 68 2.55 2.87 5.59
N THR A 69 2.28 2.53 4.34
CA THR A 69 3.25 2.62 3.25
C THR A 69 2.86 3.76 2.31
N GLU A 70 3.70 4.79 2.30
CA GLU A 70 3.55 5.91 1.39
C GLU A 70 4.32 5.64 0.09
N SER A 71 3.68 5.91 -1.04
CA SER A 71 4.28 5.80 -2.36
C SER A 71 4.20 7.17 -3.03
N THR A 72 5.35 7.82 -3.20
CA THR A 72 5.41 9.17 -3.79
C THR A 72 6.04 9.14 -5.17
N PHE A 73 5.48 9.95 -6.08
CA PHE A 73 6.06 10.23 -7.39
C PHE A 73 6.66 11.63 -7.40
N ALA A 74 7.98 11.71 -7.53
CA ALA A 74 8.65 12.96 -7.87
C ALA A 74 8.84 13.02 -9.39
N ARG A 75 8.30 14.06 -10.03
CA ARG A 75 8.50 14.31 -11.46
C ARG A 75 9.35 15.55 -11.61
N SER A 76 10.49 15.43 -12.28
CA SER A 76 11.30 16.58 -12.69
C SER A 76 11.25 16.75 -14.20
N TYR A 77 11.24 18.00 -14.65
CA TYR A 77 11.17 18.34 -16.06
C TYR A 77 12.35 19.21 -16.45
N SER A 78 13.09 18.78 -17.46
CA SER A 78 14.20 19.53 -18.02
C SER A 78 13.68 20.48 -19.10
N LEU A 79 13.90 21.77 -18.88
CA LEU A 79 13.59 22.83 -19.84
C LEU A 79 14.59 22.91 -21.01
N LEU A 80 15.71 22.19 -20.93
CA LEU A 80 16.77 22.19 -21.94
C LEU A 80 16.46 21.23 -23.09
N ASP A 81 15.99 20.02 -22.76
CA ASP A 81 15.74 18.94 -23.71
C ASP A 81 14.28 18.46 -23.74
N GLY A 82 13.43 19.02 -22.87
CA GLY A 82 12.01 18.67 -22.79
C GLY A 82 11.74 17.29 -22.19
N ARG A 83 12.74 16.67 -21.53
CA ARG A 83 12.58 15.34 -20.91
C ARG A 83 11.99 15.44 -19.53
N GLU A 84 11.22 14.41 -19.18
CA GLU A 84 10.60 14.25 -17.87
C GLU A 84 11.18 13.01 -17.19
N ASN A 85 11.75 13.19 -16.00
CA ASN A 85 12.22 12.11 -15.17
C ASN A 85 11.19 11.85 -14.07
N ILE A 86 10.89 10.57 -13.85
CA ILE A 86 9.97 10.12 -12.80
C ILE A 86 10.80 9.30 -11.82
N GLU A 87 10.85 9.77 -10.59
CA GLU A 87 11.44 9.06 -9.47
C GLU A 87 10.30 8.56 -8.58
N PHE A 88 10.39 7.29 -8.20
CA PHE A 88 9.42 6.66 -7.32
C PHE A 88 10.08 6.37 -5.99
N ARG A 89 9.44 6.80 -4.90
CA ARG A 89 9.94 6.56 -3.54
C ARG A 89 8.84 5.89 -2.73
N HIS A 90 9.22 4.83 -2.04
CA HIS A 90 8.37 4.18 -1.06
C HIS A 90 8.95 4.42 0.32
N GLU A 91 8.10 4.72 1.29
CA GLU A 91 8.48 4.80 2.69
C GLU A 91 7.48 3.97 3.50
N VAL A 92 8.00 3.01 4.27
CA VAL A 92 7.23 2.16 5.17
C VAL A 92 7.37 2.75 6.57
N THR A 93 6.25 3.18 7.15
CA THR A 93 6.21 3.62 8.54
C THR A 93 5.53 2.54 9.37
N LEU A 94 6.14 2.16 10.49
CA LEU A 94 5.55 1.22 11.47
C LEU A 94 5.24 1.91 12.78
N ASN A 95 4.07 1.58 13.34
CA ASN A 95 3.64 2.08 14.62
C ASN A 95 4.52 1.51 15.77
N ARG A 96 5.28 2.40 16.41
CA ARG A 96 6.17 2.08 17.53
C ARG A 96 5.45 1.60 18.81
N ARG A 97 4.13 1.74 18.88
CA ARG A 97 3.32 1.43 20.08
C ARG A 97 2.66 0.05 19.99
N LEU A 98 2.78 -0.64 18.87
CA LEU A 98 2.22 -1.98 18.72
C LEU A 98 2.95 -2.98 19.63
N PRO A 99 2.24 -3.94 20.23
CA PRO A 99 2.88 -5.09 20.84
C PRO A 99 3.60 -5.90 19.75
N LEU A 100 4.61 -6.67 20.15
CA LEU A 100 5.47 -7.43 19.25
C LEU A 100 4.68 -8.33 18.29
N SER A 101 3.65 -9.02 18.78
CA SER A 101 2.79 -9.89 17.97
C SER A 101 2.10 -9.17 16.81
N GLU A 102 1.61 -7.96 17.06
CA GLU A 102 0.93 -7.13 16.06
C GLU A 102 1.95 -6.46 15.14
N ALA A 103 3.05 -5.95 15.68
CA ALA A 103 4.09 -5.27 14.90
C ALA A 103 4.74 -6.16 13.82
N VAL A 104 4.86 -7.47 14.06
CA VAL A 104 5.44 -8.41 13.07
C VAL A 104 4.50 -8.60 11.88
N VAL A 105 3.20 -8.77 12.12
CA VAL A 105 2.23 -9.00 11.04
C VAL A 105 1.88 -7.69 10.32
N ASP A 106 1.90 -6.58 11.05
CA ASP A 106 1.78 -5.23 10.50
C ASP A 106 2.99 -4.88 9.61
N LEU A 107 4.22 -5.26 9.99
CA LEU A 107 5.37 -5.20 9.07
C LEU A 107 5.15 -6.04 7.80
N ALA A 108 4.57 -7.24 7.93
CA ALA A 108 4.26 -8.07 6.76
C ALA A 108 3.25 -7.37 5.83
N HIS A 109 2.19 -6.78 6.40
CA HIS A 109 1.19 -5.99 5.69
C HIS A 109 1.85 -4.85 4.88
N GLU A 110 2.65 -4.02 5.56
CA GLU A 110 3.30 -2.88 4.92
C GLU A 110 4.33 -3.30 3.88
N LEU A 111 5.02 -4.43 4.07
CA LEU A 111 5.93 -4.94 3.06
C LEU A 111 5.21 -5.43 1.80
N VAL A 112 3.97 -5.94 1.89
CA VAL A 112 3.16 -6.27 0.71
C VAL A 112 2.79 -5.00 -0.07
N HIS A 113 2.45 -3.91 0.63
CA HIS A 113 2.30 -2.62 -0.04
C HIS A 113 3.62 -2.18 -0.68
N PHE A 114 4.73 -2.27 0.06
CA PHE A 114 6.04 -1.89 -0.45
C PHE A 114 6.41 -2.66 -1.71
N THR A 115 6.14 -3.96 -1.80
CA THR A 115 6.53 -4.78 -2.96
C THR A 115 5.61 -4.56 -4.15
N GLU A 116 4.31 -4.66 -3.95
CA GLU A 116 3.37 -4.85 -5.05
C GLU A 116 2.57 -3.59 -5.43
N LYS A 117 2.50 -2.58 -4.54
CA LYS A 117 1.59 -1.44 -4.72
C LYS A 117 1.93 -0.69 -6.01
N SER A 118 1.07 -0.88 -7.00
CA SER A 118 1.16 -0.19 -8.28
C SER A 118 0.28 1.06 -8.22
N MET A 119 0.92 2.22 -8.20
CA MET A 119 0.19 3.47 -8.18
C MET A 119 -0.42 3.77 -9.56
N LEU A 120 -1.62 4.35 -9.57
CA LEU A 120 -2.20 4.89 -10.79
C LEU A 120 -1.55 6.23 -11.10
N ASP A 121 -1.03 6.36 -12.31
CA ASP A 121 -0.43 7.60 -12.80
C ASP A 121 -1.56 8.61 -13.14
N PRO A 122 -1.67 9.74 -12.41
CA PRO A 122 -2.73 10.71 -12.66
C PRO A 122 -2.64 11.40 -14.02
N TYR A 123 -1.55 11.21 -14.76
CA TYR A 123 -1.33 11.76 -16.09
C TYR A 123 -1.65 10.78 -17.22
N LYS A 124 -2.00 9.53 -16.90
CA LYS A 124 -2.35 8.49 -17.89
C LYS A 124 -3.86 8.24 -17.96
N PRO A 125 -4.38 7.78 -19.11
CA PRO A 125 -5.74 7.27 -19.21
C PRO A 125 -5.98 6.15 -18.18
N GLY A 126 -7.18 6.11 -17.60
CA GLY A 126 -7.54 5.13 -16.57
C GLY A 126 -7.37 5.62 -15.12
N PHE A 127 -6.88 6.84 -14.91
CA PHE A 127 -6.97 7.52 -13.61
C PHE A 127 -8.39 8.03 -13.37
N GLU A 128 -9.28 7.14 -12.96
CA GLU A 128 -10.68 7.41 -12.65
C GLU A 128 -11.02 6.95 -11.23
N LEU A 129 -12.00 7.60 -10.59
CA LEU A 129 -12.34 7.33 -9.19
C LEU A 129 -12.62 5.84 -8.93
N LYS A 130 -13.44 5.21 -9.78
CA LYS A 130 -13.74 3.77 -9.69
C LYS A 130 -12.46 2.92 -9.72
N ALA A 131 -11.59 3.19 -10.69
CA ALA A 131 -10.35 2.44 -10.87
C ALA A 131 -9.39 2.68 -9.70
N PHE A 132 -9.35 3.90 -9.16
CA PHE A 132 -8.52 4.27 -8.02
C PHE A 132 -8.95 3.55 -6.74
N VAL A 133 -10.24 3.63 -6.39
CA VAL A 133 -10.79 2.94 -5.21
C VAL A 133 -10.62 1.42 -5.34
N LYS A 134 -11.03 0.85 -6.49
CA LYS A 134 -10.95 -0.59 -6.71
C LYS A 134 -9.51 -1.10 -6.71
N ARG A 135 -8.55 -0.35 -7.26
CA ARG A 135 -7.14 -0.74 -7.22
C ARG A 135 -6.54 -0.59 -5.82
N GLY A 136 -6.91 0.45 -5.07
CA GLY A 136 -6.46 0.61 -3.69
C GLY A 136 -6.87 -0.57 -2.81
N ILE A 137 -8.08 -1.09 -3.01
CA ILE A 137 -8.59 -2.23 -2.22
C ILE A 137 -8.16 -3.58 -2.81
N GLU A 138 -8.45 -3.83 -4.09
CA GLU A 138 -8.35 -5.16 -4.72
C GLU A 138 -7.12 -5.34 -5.63
N GLY A 139 -6.37 -4.27 -5.90
CA GLY A 139 -5.25 -4.32 -6.83
C GLY A 139 -4.00 -5.02 -6.26
N PRO A 140 -2.97 -5.27 -7.09
CA PRO A 140 -1.66 -5.71 -6.61
C PRO A 140 -1.11 -4.73 -5.57
N GLY A 141 -0.73 -5.26 -4.41
CA GLY A 141 -0.34 -4.48 -3.23
C GLY A 141 -1.43 -3.56 -2.69
N GLY A 142 -2.70 -3.83 -3.00
CA GLY A 142 -3.85 -3.22 -2.35
C GLY A 142 -4.15 -3.86 -1.00
N GLU A 143 -5.10 -3.28 -0.27
CA GLU A 143 -5.43 -3.64 1.11
C GLU A 143 -5.87 -5.11 1.28
N LEU A 144 -6.54 -5.71 0.29
CA LEU A 144 -6.94 -7.12 0.34
C LEU A 144 -5.75 -8.07 0.29
N VAL A 145 -4.78 -7.78 -0.57
CA VAL A 145 -3.59 -8.62 -0.73
C VAL A 145 -2.70 -8.47 0.51
N ALA A 146 -2.56 -7.24 1.01
CA ALA A 146 -1.82 -6.96 2.23
C ALA A 146 -2.43 -7.66 3.45
N LEU A 147 -3.75 -7.57 3.64
CA LEU A 147 -4.47 -8.29 4.70
C LEU A 147 -4.33 -9.82 4.57
N GLN A 148 -4.38 -10.36 3.35
CA GLN A 148 -4.16 -11.79 3.15
C GLN A 148 -2.75 -12.19 3.62
N GLY A 149 -1.71 -11.47 3.21
CA GLY A 149 -0.33 -11.73 3.62
C GLY A 149 -0.13 -11.62 5.14
N GLU A 150 -0.70 -10.58 5.75
CA GLU A 150 -0.75 -10.40 7.20
C GLU A 150 -1.36 -11.61 7.91
N CYS A 151 -2.53 -12.07 7.45
CA CYS A 151 -3.21 -13.22 8.03
C CYS A 151 -2.48 -14.55 7.84
N GLU A 152 -1.87 -14.76 6.68
CA GLU A 152 -1.07 -15.95 6.40
C GLU A 152 0.15 -16.03 7.33
N VAL A 153 0.86 -14.92 7.54
CA VAL A 153 1.95 -14.81 8.51
C VAL A 153 1.46 -15.04 9.94
N ALA A 154 0.36 -14.38 10.35
CA ALA A 154 -0.21 -14.55 11.69
C ALA A 154 -0.56 -16.02 11.99
N TRP A 155 -1.16 -16.72 11.02
CA TRP A 155 -1.48 -18.14 11.18
C TRP A 155 -0.25 -19.03 11.17
N ALA A 156 0.81 -18.66 10.47
CA ALA A 156 2.07 -19.39 10.47
C ALA A 156 2.80 -19.25 11.82
N LEU A 157 2.88 -18.02 12.34
CA LEU A 157 3.44 -17.74 13.68
C LEU A 157 2.68 -18.51 14.77
N GLY A 158 1.35 -18.49 14.72
CA GLY A 158 0.50 -19.25 15.66
C GLY A 158 0.58 -20.78 15.56
N LYS A 159 1.15 -21.33 14.47
CA LYS A 159 1.47 -22.78 14.39
C LYS A 159 2.85 -23.08 14.97
N LYS A 160 3.78 -22.12 14.85
CA LYS A 160 5.18 -22.30 15.22
C LYS A 160 5.44 -22.07 16.70
N PHE A 161 4.79 -21.05 17.26
CA PHE A 161 4.99 -20.59 18.64
C PHE A 161 3.74 -20.89 19.47
N GLU A 162 3.93 -21.54 20.62
CA GLU A 162 2.84 -22.06 21.45
C GLU A 162 1.99 -20.93 22.05
N PHE A 163 2.63 -19.81 22.42
CA PHE A 163 2.01 -18.68 23.11
C PHE A 163 1.77 -17.47 22.19
N TYR A 164 1.89 -17.63 20.87
CA TYR A 164 1.55 -16.54 19.96
C TYR A 164 0.05 -16.20 20.05
N PRO A 165 -0.32 -14.94 20.33
CA PRO A 165 -1.70 -14.56 20.53
C PRO A 165 -2.49 -14.65 19.22
N PRO A 166 -3.76 -15.09 19.25
CA PRO A 166 -4.59 -15.05 18.07
C PRO A 166 -4.77 -13.61 17.57
N HIS A 167 -4.33 -13.36 16.35
CA HIS A 167 -4.50 -12.05 15.74
C HIS A 167 -5.97 -11.84 15.32
N ARG A 168 -6.61 -10.86 15.98
CA ARG A 168 -8.08 -10.73 16.02
C ARG A 168 -8.68 -10.38 14.65
N LEU A 169 -7.98 -9.57 13.87
CA LEU A 169 -8.45 -9.11 12.55
C LEU A 169 -8.63 -10.28 11.58
N CYS A 170 -7.77 -11.30 11.70
CA CYS A 170 -7.76 -12.44 10.78
C CYS A 170 -8.70 -13.59 11.18
N ALA A 171 -9.27 -13.55 12.39
CA ALA A 171 -10.16 -14.62 12.86
C ALA A 171 -11.43 -14.78 12.00
N PRO A 172 -12.15 -13.70 11.61
CA PRO A 172 -13.34 -13.79 10.76
C PRO A 172 -13.05 -14.36 9.37
N TYR A 173 -11.83 -14.14 8.85
CA TYR A 173 -11.47 -14.47 7.46
C TYR A 173 -10.85 -15.87 7.30
N ARG A 174 -10.83 -16.70 8.36
CA ARG A 174 -10.25 -18.03 8.29
C ARG A 174 -11.30 -19.09 7.96
N LYS A 175 -11.29 -19.60 6.72
CA LYS A 175 -12.21 -20.65 6.26
C LYS A 175 -11.46 -21.88 5.76
N LYS A 176 -11.67 -23.03 6.41
CA LYS A 176 -11.01 -24.30 6.04
C LYS A 176 -9.48 -24.15 5.87
N ARG A 177 -8.84 -23.37 6.74
CA ARG A 177 -7.40 -23.01 6.72
C ARG A 177 -6.94 -22.13 5.55
N LYS A 178 -7.86 -21.48 4.83
CA LYS A 178 -7.58 -20.49 3.80
C LYS A 178 -8.20 -19.15 4.14
N PHE A 179 -7.69 -18.10 3.52
CA PHE A 179 -8.24 -16.76 3.61
C PHE A 179 -9.56 -16.64 2.80
N ASP A 180 -10.63 -16.19 3.44
CA ASP A 180 -11.92 -15.92 2.80
C ASP A 180 -11.89 -14.53 2.16
N LEU A 181 -11.30 -14.49 0.95
CA LEU A 181 -11.17 -13.27 0.15
C LEU A 181 -12.52 -12.62 -0.15
N ALA A 182 -13.57 -13.41 -0.33
CA ALA A 182 -14.89 -12.88 -0.67
C ALA A 182 -15.49 -12.10 0.50
N GLN A 183 -15.37 -12.63 1.72
CA GLN A 183 -15.81 -11.94 2.93
C GLN A 183 -14.97 -10.68 3.20
N ALA A 184 -13.64 -10.78 3.15
CA ALA A 184 -12.77 -9.63 3.34
C ALA A 184 -13.08 -8.50 2.33
N ARG A 185 -13.31 -8.86 1.06
CA ARG A 185 -13.69 -7.91 0.01
C ARG A 185 -14.99 -7.18 0.35
N ALA A 186 -16.03 -7.91 0.78
CA ALA A 186 -17.30 -7.28 1.16
C ALA A 186 -17.10 -6.29 2.32
N ASP A 187 -16.32 -6.67 3.32
CA ASP A 187 -16.05 -5.85 4.51
C ASP A 187 -15.27 -4.56 4.20
N TYR A 188 -14.39 -4.55 3.19
CA TYR A 188 -13.72 -3.32 2.74
C TYR A 188 -14.67 -2.32 2.06
N TYR A 189 -15.76 -2.80 1.46
CA TYR A 189 -16.78 -1.95 0.84
C TYR A 189 -17.94 -1.57 1.78
N ALA A 190 -17.95 -2.09 3.00
CA ALA A 190 -18.93 -1.74 4.02
C ALA A 190 -18.71 -0.32 4.55
N LEU A 191 -19.66 0.59 4.28
CA LEU A 191 -19.60 1.99 4.71
C LEU A 191 -20.47 2.30 5.92
N GLY A 192 -21.44 1.43 6.25
CA GLY A 192 -22.35 1.65 7.35
C GLY A 192 -23.04 3.02 7.27
N ARG A 193 -22.97 3.77 8.37
CA ARG A 193 -23.54 5.13 8.45
C ARG A 193 -22.85 6.14 7.53
N TRP A 194 -21.64 5.85 7.04
CA TRP A 194 -20.94 6.72 6.10
C TRP A 194 -21.56 6.70 4.72
N LEU A 195 -22.29 5.64 4.33
CA LEU A 195 -22.90 5.55 3.01
C LEU A 195 -23.81 6.76 2.72
N ARG A 196 -24.60 7.20 3.70
CA ARG A 196 -25.48 8.39 3.58
C ARG A 196 -24.75 9.72 3.45
N ARG A 197 -23.44 9.75 3.74
CA ARG A 197 -22.57 10.93 3.65
C ARG A 197 -21.52 10.78 2.57
N ALA A 198 -21.51 9.65 1.87
CA ALA A 198 -20.58 9.40 0.78
C ALA A 198 -20.88 10.37 -0.37
N PRO A 199 -19.86 10.90 -1.07
CA PRO A 199 -20.09 11.70 -2.26
C PRO A 199 -20.86 10.91 -3.32
N ASP A 200 -21.81 11.54 -4.01
CA ASP A 200 -22.59 10.90 -5.09
C ASP A 200 -21.67 10.28 -6.16
N ALA A 201 -20.57 10.96 -6.48
CA ALA A 201 -19.57 10.47 -7.42
C ALA A 201 -18.96 9.12 -7.01
N LEU A 202 -18.80 8.87 -5.71
CA LEU A 202 -18.32 7.59 -5.19
C LEU A 202 -19.41 6.51 -5.28
N THR A 203 -20.63 6.82 -4.84
CA THR A 203 -21.74 5.86 -4.87
C THR A 203 -22.12 5.46 -6.29
N ASP A 204 -22.04 6.38 -7.25
CA ASP A 204 -22.30 6.11 -8.67
C ASP A 204 -21.17 5.28 -9.30
N ALA A 205 -19.93 5.49 -8.87
CA ALA A 205 -18.75 4.84 -9.45
C ALA A 205 -18.51 3.43 -8.91
N VAL A 206 -18.85 3.17 -7.65
CA VAL A 206 -18.51 1.94 -6.93
C VAL A 206 -19.79 1.25 -6.44
N PRO A 207 -20.39 0.37 -7.27
CA PRO A 207 -21.65 -0.30 -6.92
C PRO A 207 -21.49 -1.35 -5.81
N GLU A 208 -20.25 -1.72 -5.45
CA GLU A 208 -19.98 -2.68 -4.38
C GLU A 208 -20.21 -2.13 -2.96
N LEU A 209 -20.45 -0.82 -2.80
CA LEU A 209 -20.66 -0.19 -1.50
C LEU A 209 -21.96 -0.66 -0.84
N THR A 210 -21.89 -0.93 0.46
CA THR A 210 -23.04 -1.37 1.25
C THR A 210 -23.20 -0.54 2.53
N ASP A 211 -24.39 -0.62 3.14
CA ASP A 211 -24.69 -0.02 4.44
C ASP A 211 -24.40 -0.96 5.62
N GLU A 212 -23.72 -2.09 5.36
CA GLU A 212 -23.22 -2.99 6.40
C GLU A 212 -22.24 -2.27 7.34
N PRO A 213 -22.11 -2.70 8.61
CA PRO A 213 -21.20 -2.07 9.57
C PRO A 213 -19.76 -2.00 9.06
N VAL A 214 -19.13 -0.83 9.24
CA VAL A 214 -17.72 -0.63 8.87
C VAL A 214 -16.84 -1.57 9.68
N VAL A 215 -16.03 -2.36 8.98
CA VAL A 215 -15.01 -3.22 9.60
C VAL A 215 -13.62 -2.61 9.45
N PHE A 216 -13.26 -2.17 8.24
CA PHE A 216 -11.94 -1.63 7.94
C PHE A 216 -11.95 -0.11 7.83
N THR A 217 -11.00 0.50 8.54
CA THR A 217 -10.73 1.94 8.48
C THR A 217 -9.27 2.18 8.19
N SER A 218 -8.96 3.12 7.29
CA SER A 218 -7.60 3.56 7.05
C SER A 218 -6.96 4.07 8.35
N SER A 219 -5.78 3.54 8.68
CA SER A 219 -5.00 3.89 9.88
C SER A 219 -4.68 5.40 9.93
N TYR A 220 -4.33 5.98 8.78
CA TYR A 220 -3.97 7.39 8.64
C TYR A 220 -5.20 8.31 8.58
N ALA A 221 -6.19 7.98 7.74
CA ALA A 221 -7.34 8.87 7.51
C ALA A 221 -8.46 8.73 8.55
N ARG A 222 -8.48 7.62 9.31
CA ARG A 222 -9.51 7.26 10.30
C ARG A 222 -10.93 7.25 9.71
N LYS A 223 -11.04 6.78 8.47
CA LYS A 223 -12.29 6.68 7.69
C LYS A 223 -12.34 5.31 7.00
N PRO A 224 -13.54 4.83 6.61
CA PRO A 224 -13.63 3.65 5.75
C PRO A 224 -12.82 3.82 4.48
N TYR A 225 -12.20 2.74 4.00
CA TYR A 225 -11.27 2.78 2.88
C TYR A 225 -11.83 3.45 1.61
N PRO A 226 -13.05 3.15 1.14
CA PRO A 226 -13.58 3.83 -0.05
C PRO A 226 -13.67 5.35 0.09
N ILE A 227 -13.96 5.85 1.30
CA ILE A 227 -14.00 7.29 1.59
C ILE A 227 -12.57 7.85 1.58
N ALA A 228 -11.64 7.21 2.29
CA ALA A 228 -10.24 7.65 2.35
C ALA A 228 -9.60 7.70 0.95
N LEU A 229 -9.79 6.66 0.14
CA LEU A 229 -9.29 6.58 -1.23
C LEU A 229 -9.93 7.62 -2.17
N THR A 230 -11.19 7.99 -1.93
CA THR A 230 -11.85 9.07 -2.69
C THR A 230 -11.20 10.43 -2.41
N GLU A 231 -10.90 10.71 -1.13
CA GLU A 231 -10.21 11.95 -0.74
C GLU A 231 -8.77 12.00 -1.29
N GLU A 232 -8.07 10.86 -1.26
CA GLU A 232 -6.74 10.71 -1.86
C GLU A 232 -6.77 10.90 -3.38
N PHE A 233 -7.76 10.31 -4.06
CA PHE A 233 -7.97 10.48 -5.50
C PHE A 233 -8.14 11.96 -5.87
N GLU A 234 -9.04 12.68 -5.19
CA GLU A 234 -9.28 14.10 -5.47
C GLU A 234 -8.05 14.96 -5.16
N THR A 235 -7.35 14.69 -4.06
CA THR A 235 -6.10 15.38 -3.70
C THR A 235 -5.03 15.17 -4.78
N THR A 236 -4.84 13.92 -5.21
CA THR A 236 -3.87 13.53 -6.24
C THR A 236 -4.20 14.19 -7.59
N LYS A 237 -5.47 14.17 -7.97
CA LYS A 237 -5.97 14.82 -9.20
C LYS A 237 -5.72 16.33 -9.17
N LEU A 238 -6.04 17.00 -8.07
CA LEU A 238 -5.83 18.44 -7.91
C LEU A 238 -4.34 18.80 -8.01
N ALA A 239 -3.47 18.05 -7.33
CA ALA A 239 -2.02 18.24 -7.41
C ALA A 239 -1.50 18.03 -8.84
N ALA A 240 -1.97 16.99 -9.54
CA ALA A 240 -1.59 16.74 -10.93
C ALA A 240 -2.02 17.88 -11.87
N CYS A 241 -3.22 18.41 -11.66
CA CYS A 241 -3.72 19.57 -12.40
C CYS A 241 -2.92 20.84 -12.12
N GLU A 242 -2.53 21.11 -10.87
CA GLU A 242 -1.69 22.26 -10.54
C GLU A 242 -0.30 22.15 -11.18
N ASN A 243 0.32 20.98 -11.08
CA ASN A 243 1.62 20.71 -11.68
C ASN A 243 1.58 20.84 -13.21
N ASN A 244 0.52 20.34 -13.86
CA ASN A 244 0.29 20.51 -15.28
C ASN A 244 0.20 22.00 -15.68
N ARG A 245 -0.50 22.83 -14.89
CA ARG A 245 -0.59 24.28 -15.14
C ARG A 245 0.77 24.98 -14.96
N LYS A 246 1.53 24.63 -13.91
CA LYS A 246 2.88 25.15 -13.68
C LYS A 246 3.79 24.85 -14.87
N LYS A 247 3.80 23.59 -15.33
CA LYS A 247 4.57 23.16 -16.51
C LYS A 247 4.16 23.92 -17.77
N TYR A 248 2.87 24.08 -18.02
CA TYR A 248 2.38 24.85 -19.16
C TYR A 248 2.86 26.30 -19.13
N ARG A 249 2.83 26.96 -17.97
CA ARG A 249 3.32 28.33 -17.80
C ARG A 249 4.82 28.44 -18.07
N LEU A 250 5.62 27.49 -17.58
CA LEU A 250 7.07 27.45 -17.81
C LEU A 250 7.40 27.33 -19.31
N ILE A 251 6.75 26.41 -20.02
CA ILE A 251 6.94 26.24 -21.47
C ILE A 251 6.46 27.49 -22.24
N ALA A 252 5.35 28.09 -21.84
CA ALA A 252 4.83 29.30 -22.48
C ALA A 252 5.77 30.51 -22.27
N ALA A 253 6.38 30.64 -21.10
CA ALA A 253 7.32 31.72 -20.79
C ALA A 253 8.61 31.64 -21.62
N GLN A 254 9.08 30.44 -21.96
CA GLN A 254 10.22 30.26 -22.88
C GLN A 254 9.92 30.74 -24.32
N GLY A 255 8.64 30.80 -24.71
CA GLY A 255 8.21 31.39 -25.97
C GLY A 255 8.06 32.92 -25.94
N GLY A 256 8.49 33.57 -24.85
CA GLY A 256 8.34 35.01 -24.57
C GLY A 256 9.18 35.94 -25.45
N ALA A 257 8.91 35.91 -26.76
CA ALA A 257 9.21 36.95 -27.75
C ALA A 257 8.29 36.84 -28.99
N GLY A 258 7.13 36.18 -28.86
CA GLY A 258 6.30 35.81 -30.01
C GLY A 258 6.87 34.66 -30.85
N ARG A 259 7.91 33.98 -30.36
CA ARG A 259 8.52 32.83 -31.03
C ARG A 259 7.93 31.54 -30.45
N ALA A 260 7.60 30.60 -31.32
CA ALA A 260 7.29 29.24 -30.88
C ALA A 260 8.52 28.65 -30.15
N PRO A 261 8.33 27.74 -29.18
CA PRO A 261 9.41 26.95 -28.63
C PRO A 261 10.33 26.43 -29.73
N ALA A 262 11.64 26.56 -29.54
CA ALA A 262 12.63 26.22 -30.58
C ALA A 262 12.65 24.73 -30.96
N SER A 263 12.00 23.86 -30.18
CA SER A 263 11.89 22.43 -30.44
C SER A 263 10.44 21.98 -30.64
N ASP A 264 10.26 21.06 -31.60
CA ASP A 264 8.97 20.40 -31.85
C ASP A 264 8.44 19.65 -30.63
N LEU A 265 9.35 19.12 -29.79
CA LEU A 265 9.02 18.44 -28.54
C LEU A 265 8.26 19.35 -27.57
N LEU A 266 8.70 20.61 -27.40
CA LEU A 266 8.02 21.55 -26.51
C LEU A 266 6.64 21.96 -27.05
N ASN A 267 6.48 22.02 -28.37
CA ASN A 267 5.18 22.28 -29.01
C ASN A 267 4.21 21.11 -28.83
N GLN A 268 4.66 19.88 -29.02
CA GLN A 268 3.87 18.68 -28.77
C GLN A 268 3.45 18.61 -27.30
N GLU A 269 4.38 18.86 -26.39
CA GLU A 269 4.12 18.85 -24.96
C GLU A 269 3.09 19.91 -24.58
N ARG A 270 3.22 21.14 -25.09
CA ARG A 270 2.23 22.20 -24.87
C ARG A 270 0.81 21.79 -25.30
N ARG A 271 0.66 21.07 -26.43
CA ARG A 271 -0.65 20.55 -26.87
C ARG A 271 -1.17 19.48 -25.91
N ARG A 272 -0.31 18.56 -25.48
CA ARG A 272 -0.63 17.51 -24.50
C ARG A 272 -1.14 18.10 -23.18
N LEU A 273 -0.43 19.08 -22.62
CA LEU A 273 -0.81 19.73 -21.35
C LEU A 273 -2.16 20.46 -21.46
N LYS A 274 -2.44 21.12 -22.61
CA LYS A 274 -3.75 21.74 -22.88
C LYS A 274 -4.87 20.70 -22.98
N ALA A 275 -4.64 19.58 -23.65
CA ALA A 275 -5.62 18.51 -23.75
C ALA A 275 -5.93 17.92 -22.37
N TYR A 276 -4.89 17.64 -21.57
CA TYR A 276 -5.05 17.15 -20.20
C TYR A 276 -5.88 18.12 -19.33
N GLN A 277 -5.56 19.41 -19.38
CA GLN A 277 -6.29 20.43 -18.61
C GLN A 277 -7.79 20.46 -18.95
N ARG A 278 -8.16 20.29 -20.23
CA ARG A 278 -9.56 20.28 -20.68
C ARG A 278 -10.29 19.01 -20.24
N LEU A 279 -9.65 17.86 -20.36
CA LEU A 279 -10.30 16.58 -20.10
C LEU A 279 -10.46 16.31 -18.60
N TYR A 280 -9.42 16.59 -17.81
CA TYR A 280 -9.28 16.08 -16.45
C TYR A 280 -9.33 17.15 -15.35
N CYS A 281 -9.06 18.42 -15.69
CA CYS A 281 -8.88 19.49 -14.70
C CYS A 281 -9.98 20.57 -14.71
N GLN A 282 -11.01 20.43 -15.55
CA GLN A 282 -12.15 21.34 -15.50
C GLN A 282 -13.11 20.93 -14.38
N PRO A 283 -13.60 21.90 -13.57
CA PRO A 283 -14.66 21.62 -12.60
C PRO A 283 -15.94 21.17 -13.32
N VAL A 284 -16.70 20.28 -12.67
CA VAL A 284 -17.93 19.68 -13.23
C VAL A 284 -18.94 20.74 -13.67
N SER A 285 -18.96 21.91 -13.02
CA SER A 285 -19.83 23.04 -13.35
C SER A 285 -19.60 23.66 -14.74
N GLU A 286 -18.40 23.55 -15.32
CA GLU A 286 -18.12 24.09 -16.67
C GLU A 286 -18.54 23.15 -17.80
N LYS A 287 -18.72 21.85 -17.53
CA LYS A 287 -19.13 20.86 -18.55
C LYS A 287 -20.63 20.92 -18.88
N LEU A 288 -21.44 21.52 -18.01
CA LEU A 288 -22.89 21.64 -18.18
C LEU A 288 -23.34 23.00 -18.77
N GLY A 289 -22.45 23.99 -18.87
CA GLY A 289 -22.75 25.33 -19.41
C GLY A 289 -22.55 25.49 -20.91
N LYS A 290 -22.30 24.40 -21.64
CA LYS A 290 -22.19 24.38 -23.12
C LYS A 290 -22.97 23.20 -23.67
N ARG A 291 -24.29 23.27 -23.58
CA ARG A 291 -25.21 22.57 -24.50
C ARG A 291 -26.14 23.59 -25.11
#